data_AF-A0A2G4GDF8-F1
#
_entry.id   AF-A0A2G4GDF8-F1
#
_cell.length_a   1.000
_cell.length_b   1.000
_cell.length_c   1.000
_cell.angle_alpha   90.00
_cell.angle_beta   90.00
_cell.angle_gamma   90.00
#
_symmetry.space_group_name_H-M   'P 1'
#
loop_
_entity.id
_entity.type
_entity.pdbx_description
1 polymer ?
#
loop_
_entity_poly.entity_id
_entity_poly.type
_entity_poly.pdbx_seq_one_letter_code
_entity_poly.pdbx_strand_id
1 'polypeptide(L)'
;MKKKSAAKPKPYPLADHKENASRVEQGVPVTDLVPFGRETGFTVDELAQLVHIPPPTYARRIASKARLSLPEGERAVRVMRLYDQAKALFGTHENTREWLNAEVPALG
;
A
#
# COMPACT_ATOMS: atom_id res chain seq x y z
N MET A 1 13.66 14.73 25.42
CA MET A 1 12.82 14.86 24.22
C MET A 1 12.17 13.51 23.93
N LYS A 2 10.86 13.37 24.12
CA LYS A 2 10.16 12.08 23.93
C LYS A 2 9.97 11.83 22.42
N LYS A 3 10.59 10.76 21.89
CA LYS A 3 10.38 10.30 20.51
C LYS A 3 8.91 9.91 20.35
N LYS A 4 8.15 10.63 19.53
CA LYS A 4 6.81 10.18 19.11
C LYS A 4 7.00 8.95 18.24
N SER A 5 6.71 7.77 18.80
CA SER A 5 6.63 6.52 18.05
C SER A 5 5.63 6.73 16.91
N ALA A 6 6.04 6.48 15.66
CA ALA A 6 5.12 6.44 14.54
C ALA A 6 4.08 5.36 14.87
N ALA A 7 2.80 5.77 14.95
CA ALA A 7 1.71 4.82 15.17
C ALA A 7 1.85 3.70 14.15
N LYS A 8 1.80 2.45 14.60
CA LYS A 8 1.72 1.29 13.70
C LYS A 8 0.58 1.56 12.71
N PRO A 9 0.75 1.32 11.40
CA PRO A 9 -0.38 1.42 10.49
C PRO A 9 -1.49 0.53 11.05
N LYS A 10 -2.69 1.09 11.24
CA LYS A 10 -3.84 0.25 11.57
C LYS A 10 -3.95 -0.82 10.47
N PRO A 11 -4.21 -2.10 10.80
CA PRO A 11 -4.55 -3.09 9.78
C PRO A 11 -5.65 -2.49 8.90
N TYR A 12 -5.53 -2.58 7.57
CA TYR A 12 -6.48 -1.90 6.69
C TYR A 12 -7.85 -2.52 6.96
N PRO A 13 -8.83 -1.76 7.49
CA PRO A 13 -10.11 -2.34 7.83
C PRO A 13 -10.75 -2.82 6.53
N LEU A 14 -10.84 -4.13 6.39
CA LEU A 14 -11.36 -4.82 5.20
C LEU A 14 -12.83 -4.47 4.91
N ALA A 15 -13.54 -3.88 5.89
CA ALA A 15 -15.00 -3.87 5.92
C ALA A 15 -15.68 -2.53 5.57
N ASP A 16 -14.99 -1.39 5.60
CA ASP A 16 -15.66 -0.08 5.39
C ASP A 16 -15.17 0.63 4.11
N HIS A 17 -15.97 0.49 3.05
CA HIS A 17 -15.75 1.20 1.79
C HIS A 17 -15.86 2.72 1.94
N LYS A 18 -16.71 3.22 2.83
CA LYS A 18 -16.87 4.67 3.05
C LYS A 18 -15.67 5.24 3.78
N GLU A 19 -15.15 4.55 4.79
CA GLU A 19 -13.93 4.97 5.48
C GLU A 19 -12.74 5.00 4.51
N ASN A 20 -12.60 3.97 3.68
CA ASN A 20 -11.55 3.92 2.66
C ASN A 20 -11.69 5.04 1.61
N ALA A 21 -12.91 5.33 1.13
CA ALA A 21 -13.16 6.44 0.22
C ALA A 21 -12.78 7.79 0.84
N SER A 22 -13.21 8.04 2.09
CA SER A 22 -12.88 9.28 2.81
C SER A 22 -11.37 9.45 3.01
N ARG A 23 -10.63 8.37 3.31
CA ARG A 23 -9.16 8.41 3.41
C ARG A 23 -8.49 8.78 2.09
N VAL A 24 -9.00 8.25 0.98
CA VAL A 24 -8.50 8.56 -0.36
C VAL A 24 -8.75 10.03 -0.71
N GLU A 25 -9.94 10.54 -0.42
CA GLU A 25 -10.32 11.95 -0.64
C GLU A 25 -9.45 12.91 0.20
N GLN A 26 -9.10 12.54 1.43
CA GLN A 26 -8.18 13.29 2.30
C GLN A 26 -6.71 13.20 1.84
N GLY A 27 -6.41 12.40 0.81
CA GLY A 27 -5.08 12.11 0.29
C GLY A 27 -4.31 11.17 1.22
N VAL A 28 -3.93 9.98 0.76
CA VAL A 28 -3.20 9.02 1.60
C VAL A 28 -1.75 9.49 1.78
N PRO A 29 -1.17 9.56 3.00
CA PRO A 29 0.25 9.82 3.16
C PRO A 29 1.07 8.77 2.41
N VAL A 30 2.03 9.20 1.58
CA VAL A 30 2.89 8.25 0.85
C VAL A 30 3.70 7.37 1.81
N THR A 31 3.94 7.85 3.02
CA THR A 31 4.62 7.13 4.10
C THR A 31 3.85 5.91 4.60
N ASP A 32 2.54 5.82 4.39
CA ASP A 32 1.72 4.66 4.80
C ASP A 32 2.11 3.39 4.00
N LEU A 33 2.65 3.56 2.79
CA LEU A 33 3.12 2.45 1.96
C LEU A 33 4.47 1.87 2.42
N VAL A 34 5.27 2.62 3.19
CA VAL A 34 6.57 2.17 3.68
C VAL A 34 6.47 0.95 4.61
N PRO A 35 5.68 0.99 5.71
CA PRO A 35 5.54 -0.17 6.57
C PRO A 35 4.89 -1.33 5.82
N PHE A 36 3.90 -1.06 4.96
CA PHE A 36 3.29 -2.08 4.10
C PHE A 36 4.35 -2.80 3.26
N GLY A 37 5.21 -2.08 2.53
CA GLY A 37 6.28 -2.71 1.73
C GLY A 37 7.26 -3.52 2.57
N ARG A 38 7.64 -3.04 3.75
CA ARG A 38 8.54 -3.77 4.67
C ARG A 38 7.93 -5.08 5.17
N GLU A 39 6.64 -5.07 5.52
CA GLU A 39 5.94 -6.24 6.06
C GLU A 39 5.65 -7.29 4.98
N THR A 40 5.36 -6.83 3.76
CA THR A 40 4.94 -7.67 2.63
C THR A 40 6.06 -8.01 1.66
N GLY A 41 7.27 -7.45 1.86
CA GLY A 41 8.43 -7.65 1.01
C GLY A 41 8.44 -6.85 -0.30
N PHE A 42 7.55 -5.87 -0.50
CA PHE A 42 7.61 -5.04 -1.70
C PHE A 42 8.81 -4.10 -1.66
N THR A 43 9.49 -4.00 -2.79
CA THR A 43 10.53 -2.99 -3.01
C THR A 43 9.91 -1.60 -3.18
N VAL A 44 10.72 -0.56 -3.02
CA VAL A 44 10.29 0.82 -3.27
C VAL A 44 9.82 1.01 -4.72
N ASP A 45 10.49 0.35 -5.67
CA ASP A 45 10.17 0.46 -7.10
C ASP A 45 8.85 -0.24 -7.43
N GLU A 46 8.61 -1.43 -6.86
CA GLU A 46 7.33 -2.14 -6.98
C GLU A 46 6.17 -1.30 -6.41
N LEU A 47 6.35 -0.70 -5.22
CA LEU A 47 5.33 0.18 -4.64
C LEU A 47 5.08 1.41 -5.51
N ALA A 48 6.14 2.03 -6.04
CA ALA A 48 6.02 3.17 -6.92
C ALA A 48 5.25 2.82 -8.20
N GLN A 49 5.54 1.65 -8.80
CA GLN A 49 4.80 1.13 -9.94
C GLN A 49 3.33 0.86 -9.62
N LEU A 50 3.02 0.21 -8.50
CA LEU A 50 1.65 -0.08 -8.07
C LEU A 50 0.78 1.17 -7.92
N VAL A 51 1.36 2.29 -7.48
CA VAL A 51 0.64 3.57 -7.38
C VAL A 51 0.80 4.48 -8.59
N HIS A 52 1.50 4.01 -9.64
CA HIS A 52 1.80 4.71 -10.89
C HIS A 52 2.54 6.04 -10.66
N ILE A 53 3.58 6.00 -9.82
CA ILE A 53 4.49 7.12 -9.58
C ILE A 53 5.88 6.72 -10.07
N PRO A 54 6.61 7.57 -10.81
CA PRO A 54 8.00 7.29 -11.15
C PRO A 54 8.85 7.08 -9.88
N PRO A 55 9.69 6.03 -9.78
CA PRO A 55 10.50 5.76 -8.59
C PRO A 55 11.25 6.96 -7.98
N PRO A 56 11.95 7.83 -8.76
CA PRO A 56 12.61 9.00 -8.18
C PRO A 56 11.63 10.02 -7.58
N THR A 57 10.44 10.15 -8.17
CA THR A 57 9.37 11.02 -7.63
C THR A 57 8.79 10.41 -6.35
N TYR A 58 8.61 9.10 -6.31
CA TYR A 58 8.12 8.39 -5.14
C TYR A 58 9.08 8.57 -3.95
N ALA A 59 10.38 8.31 -4.16
CA ALA A 59 11.42 8.52 -3.14
C ALA A 59 11.45 9.96 -2.63
N ARG A 60 11.37 10.96 -3.52
CA ARG A 60 11.29 12.38 -3.14
C ARG A 60 10.06 12.68 -2.29
N ARG A 61 8.89 12.14 -2.66
CA ARG A 61 7.63 12.32 -1.93
C ARG A 61 7.68 11.67 -0.55
N ILE A 62 8.33 10.52 -0.40
CA ILE A 62 8.57 9.87 0.89
C ILE A 62 9.42 10.77 1.79
N ALA A 63 10.53 11.30 1.27
CA ALA A 63 11.42 12.19 2.02
C ALA A 63 10.71 13.48 2.49
N SER A 64 9.86 14.06 1.64
CA SER A 64 9.07 15.24 1.98
C SER A 64 7.76 14.95 2.72
N LYS A 65 7.46 13.67 3.01
CA LYS A 65 6.19 13.23 3.65
C LYS A 65 4.95 13.74 2.93
N ALA A 66 4.99 13.75 1.60
CA ALA A 66 3.89 14.21 0.76
C ALA A 66 2.65 13.29 0.88
N ARG A 67 1.52 13.81 0.41
CA ARG A 67 0.28 13.03 0.25
C ARG A 67 0.14 12.58 -1.20
N LEU A 68 -0.42 11.40 -1.39
CA LEU A 68 -0.83 10.88 -2.68
C LEU A 68 -2.04 11.67 -3.18
N SER A 69 -2.09 11.90 -4.49
CA SER A 69 -3.29 12.38 -5.17
C SER A 69 -4.42 11.35 -5.08
N LEU A 70 -5.64 11.75 -5.43
CA LEU A 70 -6.82 10.87 -5.34
C LEU A 70 -6.64 9.56 -6.13
N PRO A 71 -6.19 9.53 -7.40
CA PRO A 71 -5.96 8.26 -8.11
C PRO A 71 -4.83 7.42 -7.53
N GLU A 72 -3.75 8.05 -7.04
CA GLU A 72 -2.61 7.34 -6.45
C GLU A 72 -2.99 6.73 -5.09
N GLY A 73 -3.73 7.48 -4.26
CA GLY A 73 -4.22 7.04 -2.96
C GLY A 73 -5.26 5.92 -3.10
N GLU A 74 -6.11 5.99 -4.12
CA GLU A 74 -7.05 4.92 -4.44
C GLU A 74 -6.33 3.61 -4.74
N ARG A 75 -5.31 3.64 -5.63
CA ARG A 75 -4.48 2.47 -5.94
C ARG A 75 -3.76 1.93 -4.71
N ALA A 76 -3.21 2.82 -3.89
CA ALA A 76 -2.54 2.45 -2.64
C ALA A 76 -3.50 1.69 -1.70
N VAL A 77 -4.69 2.24 -1.45
CA VAL A 77 -5.69 1.60 -0.58
C VAL A 77 -6.18 0.28 -1.18
N ARG A 78 -6.38 0.23 -2.51
CA ARG A 78 -6.79 -1.00 -3.20
C ARG A 78 -5.77 -2.12 -3.00
N VAL A 79 -4.48 -1.87 -3.25
CA VAL A 79 -3.46 -2.94 -3.14
C VAL A 79 -3.29 -3.41 -1.70
N MET A 80 -3.30 -2.50 -0.73
CA MET A 80 -3.16 -2.86 0.68
C MET A 80 -4.36 -3.70 1.16
N ARG A 81 -5.58 -3.31 0.76
CA ARG A 81 -6.79 -4.09 1.04
C ARG A 81 -6.76 -5.47 0.38
N LEU A 82 -6.42 -5.54 -0.91
CA LEU A 82 -6.35 -6.80 -1.66
C LEU A 82 -5.33 -7.76 -1.03
N TYR A 83 -4.16 -7.22 -0.67
CA TYR A 83 -3.11 -8.01 -0.04
C TYR A 83 -3.54 -8.55 1.32
N ASP A 84 -4.21 -7.75 2.16
CA ASP A 84 -4.72 -8.22 3.46
C ASP A 84 -5.77 -9.33 3.29
N GLN A 85 -6.65 -9.22 2.28
CA GLN A 85 -7.62 -10.29 1.95
C GLN A 85 -6.94 -11.57 1.48
N ALA A 86 -5.95 -11.44 0.59
CA ALA A 86 -5.20 -12.57 0.08
C ALA A 86 -4.38 -13.24 1.20
N LYS A 87 -3.75 -12.47 2.08
CA LYS A 87 -3.02 -13.00 3.24
C LYS A 87 -3.92 -13.76 4.20
N ALA A 88 -5.17 -13.32 4.38
CA ALA A 88 -6.13 -14.08 5.18
C ALA A 88 -6.46 -15.47 4.58
N LEU A 89 -6.36 -15.62 3.26
CA LEU A 89 -6.59 -16.88 2.55
C LEU A 89 -5.32 -17.75 2.46
N PHE A 90 -4.18 -17.16 2.09
CA PHE A 90 -2.91 -17.86 1.83
C PHE A 90 -2.00 -18.00 3.06
N GLY A 91 -2.35 -17.34 4.16
CA GLY A 91 -1.73 -17.46 5.49
C GLY A 91 -0.41 -16.70 5.66
N THR A 92 0.55 -16.90 4.77
CA THR A 92 1.90 -16.29 4.86
C THR A 92 2.09 -15.17 3.84
N HIS A 93 3.00 -14.23 4.15
CA HIS A 93 3.40 -13.21 3.17
C HIS A 93 4.01 -13.81 1.92
N GLU A 94 4.78 -14.89 2.07
CA GLU A 94 5.42 -15.63 0.98
C GLU A 94 4.38 -16.19 0.01
N ASN A 95 3.45 -17.02 0.48
CA ASN A 95 2.37 -17.58 -0.34
C ASN A 95 1.50 -16.48 -0.97
N THR A 96 1.25 -15.40 -0.23
CA THR A 96 0.48 -14.26 -0.74
C THR A 96 1.20 -13.55 -1.88
N ARG A 97 2.52 -13.36 -1.77
CA ARG A 97 3.34 -12.77 -2.84
C ARG A 97 3.39 -13.70 -4.05
N GLU A 98 3.59 -15.00 -3.83
CA GLU A 98 3.63 -15.98 -4.91
C GLU A 98 2.31 -15.95 -5.70
N TRP A 99 1.17 -15.98 -5.00
CA TRP A 99 -0.14 -15.86 -5.63
C TRP A 99 -0.33 -14.52 -6.37
N LEU A 100 0.06 -13.40 -5.76
CA LEU A 100 -0.15 -12.09 -6.37
C LEU A 100 0.71 -11.87 -7.64
N ASN A 101 1.86 -12.54 -7.72
CA ASN A 101 2.75 -12.49 -8.88
C ASN A 101 2.52 -13.66 -9.86
N ALA A 102 1.59 -14.56 -9.56
CA ALA A 102 1.28 -15.66 -10.45
C ALA A 102 0.65 -15.14 -11.74
N GLU A 103 1.10 -15.68 -12.87
CA GLU A 103 0.49 -15.39 -14.17
C GLU A 103 -0.94 -15.94 -14.20
N VAL A 104 -1.89 -15.08 -14.55
CA VAL A 104 -3.30 -15.46 -14.72
C VAL A 104 -3.65 -15.27 -16.19
N PRO A 105 -3.72 -16.33 -17.00
CA PRO A 105 -3.94 -16.22 -18.46
C PRO A 105 -5.21 -15.45 -18.86
N ALA A 106 -6.20 -15.38 -17.96
CA ALA A 106 -7.43 -14.63 -18.16
C ALA A 106 -7.27 -13.10 -18.00
N LEU A 107 -6.14 -12.62 -17.48
CA LEU A 107 -5.85 -11.20 -17.23
C LEU A 107 -4.93 -10.56 -18.28
N GLY A 108 -4.53 -11.31 -19.33
CA GLY A 108 -3.72 -10.86 -20.46
C GLY A 108 -2.24 -11.15 -20.29
#